data_AF-A0A6J4FJ17-F1
#
_entry.id   AF-A0A6J4FJ17-F1
#
_cell.length_a   1.000
_cell.length_b   1.000
_cell.length_c   1.000
_cell.angle_alpha   90.00
_cell.angle_beta   90.00
_cell.angle_gamma   90.00
#
_symmetry.space_group_name_H-M   'P 1'
#
loop_
_entity.id
_entity.type
_entity.pdbx_description
1 polymer ?
#
loop_
_entity_poly.entity_id
_entity_poly.type
_entity_poly.pdbx_seq_one_letter_code
_entity_poly.pdbx_strand_id
1 'polypeptide(L)'
;MSQTEFELARLQAEIEQLREENEELKAEIDELRREADLDACHAAGLTAQIRALIAEGDACPNTAAHPLLVRRDYVNSMTGETIRKTGAFPIYREAFDAEARELGFIDVDSLRA
;
A
#
# COMPACT_ATOMS: atom_id res chain seq x y z
N MET A 1 -6.69 55.51 1.14
CA MET A 1 -6.75 54.36 2.05
C MET A 1 -6.06 54.71 3.35
N SER A 2 -6.65 54.35 4.49
CA SER A 2 -6.04 54.51 5.81
C SER A 2 -4.99 53.41 6.08
N GLN A 3 -4.09 53.66 7.03
CA GLN A 3 -3.04 52.70 7.42
C GLN A 3 -3.66 51.38 7.94
N THR A 4 -4.81 51.49 8.61
CA THR A 4 -5.63 50.35 9.06
C THR A 4 -6.28 49.58 7.91
N GLU A 5 -6.73 50.25 6.84
CA GLU A 5 -7.26 49.58 5.64
C GLU A 5 -6.18 48.78 4.92
N PHE A 6 -4.94 49.29 4.88
CA PHE A 6 -3.81 48.58 4.29
C PHE A 6 -3.42 47.34 5.10
N GLU A 7 -3.35 47.45 6.43
CA GLU A 7 -3.10 46.30 7.31
C GLU A 7 -4.20 45.25 7.24
N LEU A 8 -5.47 45.68 7.17
CA LEU A 8 -6.60 44.76 7.01
C LEU A 8 -6.50 43.97 5.70
N ALA A 9 -6.19 44.63 4.59
CA ALA A 9 -6.02 43.98 3.29
C ALA A 9 -4.83 43.01 3.29
N ARG A 10 -3.71 43.37 3.93
CA ARG A 10 -2.54 42.50 4.08
C ARG A 10 -2.89 41.24 4.88
N LEU A 11 -3.56 41.40 6.02
CA LEU A 11 -3.97 40.28 6.87
C LEU A 11 -5.00 39.38 6.19
N GLN A 12 -5.92 39.94 5.40
CA GLN A 12 -6.87 39.15 4.61
C GLN A 12 -6.17 38.30 3.54
N ALA A 13 -5.19 38.87 2.85
CA ALA A 13 -4.38 38.13 1.88
C ALA A 13 -3.55 37.02 2.55
N GLU A 14 -2.96 37.31 3.71
CA GLU A 14 -2.21 36.33 4.51
C GLU A 14 -3.10 35.19 5.02
N ILE A 15 -4.32 35.49 5.47
CA ILE A 15 -5.31 34.47 5.87
C ILE A 15 -5.69 33.58 4.69
N GLU A 16 -5.90 34.15 3.50
CA GLU A 16 -6.28 33.37 2.33
C GLU A 16 -5.14 32.46 1.88
N GLN A 17 -3.92 32.97 1.83
CA GLN A 17 -2.74 32.17 1.53
C GLN A 17 -2.56 31.02 2.53
N LEU A 18 -2.74 31.29 3.84
CA LEU A 18 -2.66 30.26 4.87
C LEU A 18 -3.77 29.22 4.75
N ARG A 19 -4.95 29.58 4.22
CA ARG A 19 -6.04 28.62 3.97
C ARG A 19 -5.72 27.70 2.81
N GLU A 20 -5.21 28.26 1.70
CA GLU A 20 -4.77 27.49 0.54
C GLU A 20 -3.68 26.49 0.95
N GLU A 21 -2.64 26.95 1.66
CA GLU A 21 -1.58 26.07 2.17
C GLU A 21 -2.13 24.99 3.12
N ASN A 22 -3.12 25.31 3.96
CA ASN A 22 -3.74 24.33 4.85
C ASN A 22 -4.53 23.26 4.08
N GLU A 23 -5.17 23.62 2.97
CA GLU A 23 -5.88 22.68 2.10
C GLU A 23 -4.91 21.77 1.34
N GLU A 24 -3.81 22.31 0.83
CA GLU A 24 -2.74 21.53 0.19
C GLU A 24 -2.13 20.52 1.16
N LEU A 25 -1.76 20.95 2.37
CA LEU A 25 -1.19 20.07 3.39
C LEU A 25 -2.17 18.98 3.83
N LYS A 26 -3.48 19.27 3.88
CA LYS A 26 -4.49 18.24 4.16
C LYS A 26 -4.56 17.20 3.05
N ALA A 27 -4.51 17.62 1.79
CA ALA A 27 -4.49 16.71 0.65
C ALA A 27 -3.24 15.83 0.67
N GLU A 28 -2.07 16.40 0.98
CA GLU A 28 -0.82 15.65 1.12
C GLU A 28 -0.89 14.63 2.26
N ILE A 29 -1.44 15.01 3.42
CA ILE A 29 -1.65 14.09 4.55
C ILE A 29 -2.56 12.92 4.16
N ASP A 30 -3.63 13.18 3.43
CA ASP A 30 -4.56 12.13 3.02
C ASP A 30 -3.93 11.17 2.01
N GLU A 31 -3.05 11.66 1.12
CA GLU A 31 -2.29 10.80 0.21
C GLU A 31 -1.26 9.95 0.96
N LEU A 32 -0.48 10.56 1.85
CA LEU A 32 0.49 9.83 2.69
C LEU A 32 -0.17 8.76 3.55
N ARG A 33 -1.40 9.00 4.03
CA ARG A 33 -2.19 8.00 4.75
C ARG A 33 -2.56 6.82 3.86
N ARG A 34 -3.00 7.08 2.61
CA ARG A 34 -3.28 6.00 1.66
C ARG A 34 -2.04 5.18 1.36
N GLU A 35 -0.89 5.82 1.14
CA GLU A 35 0.38 5.11 0.92
C GLU A 35 0.71 4.22 2.14
N ALA A 36 0.57 4.75 3.35
CA ALA A 36 0.81 3.98 4.57
C ALA A 36 -0.15 2.78 4.73
N ASP A 37 -1.42 2.94 4.37
CA ASP A 37 -2.41 1.85 4.40
C ASP A 37 -2.06 0.75 3.37
N LEU A 38 -1.56 1.13 2.18
CA LEU A 38 -1.08 0.19 1.17
C LEU A 38 0.16 -0.58 1.63
N ASP A 39 1.11 0.11 2.24
CA ASP A 39 2.30 -0.51 2.82
C ASP A 39 1.94 -1.49 3.94
N ALA A 40 0.94 -1.16 4.75
CA ALA A 40 0.41 -2.08 5.78
C ALA A 40 -0.18 -3.35 5.15
N CYS A 41 -0.95 -3.23 4.06
CA CYS A 41 -1.47 -4.38 3.31
C CYS A 41 -0.33 -5.27 2.79
N HIS A 42 0.70 -4.67 2.19
CA HIS A 42 1.88 -5.39 1.70
C HIS A 42 2.62 -6.12 2.83
N ALA A 43 2.81 -5.47 3.98
CA ALA A 43 3.46 -6.05 5.14
C ALA A 43 2.66 -7.24 5.71
N ALA A 44 1.33 -7.14 5.76
CA ALA A 44 0.45 -8.22 6.17
C ALA A 44 0.57 -9.43 5.22
N GLY A 45 0.50 -9.19 3.91
CA GLY A 45 0.66 -10.22 2.88
C GLY A 45 2.01 -10.94 2.96
N LEU A 46 3.12 -10.19 3.11
CA LEU A 46 4.46 -10.76 3.28
C LEU A 46 4.58 -11.57 4.57
N THR A 47 4.00 -11.09 5.66
CA THR A 47 3.99 -11.80 6.95
C THR A 47 3.26 -13.13 6.84
N ALA A 48 2.10 -13.16 6.18
CA ALA A 48 1.36 -14.40 5.92
C ALA A 48 2.17 -15.37 5.06
N GLN A 49 2.86 -14.87 4.02
CA GLN A 49 3.72 -15.68 3.17
C GLN A 49 4.88 -16.32 3.95
N ILE A 50 5.53 -15.54 4.82
CA ILE A 50 6.61 -16.03 5.69
C ILE A 50 6.08 -17.12 6.64
N ARG A 51 4.92 -16.90 7.27
CA ARG A 51 4.30 -17.89 8.16
C ARG A 51 3.99 -19.20 7.43
N ALA A 52 3.45 -19.12 6.22
CA ALA A 52 3.17 -20.30 5.40
C ALA A 52 4.45 -21.05 5.03
N LEU A 53 5.50 -20.34 4.62
CA LEU A 53 6.81 -20.94 4.29
C LEU A 53 7.47 -21.60 5.50
N ILE A 54 7.39 -20.98 6.68
CA ILE A 54 7.91 -21.56 7.93
C ILE A 54 7.15 -22.83 8.29
N ALA A 55 5.81 -22.77 8.32
CA ALA A 55 4.97 -23.90 8.69
C ALA A 55 5.19 -25.11 7.77
N GLU A 56 5.38 -24.86 6.47
CA GLU A 56 5.71 -25.90 5.51
C GLU A 56 7.16 -26.41 5.63
N GLY A 57 8.12 -25.52 5.86
CA GLY A 57 9.51 -25.90 6.11
C GLY A 57 9.65 -26.82 7.34
N ASP A 58 8.92 -26.50 8.41
CA ASP A 58 8.85 -27.31 9.63
C ASP A 58 8.18 -28.67 9.40
N ALA A 59 7.21 -28.73 8.48
CA ALA A 59 6.49 -29.95 8.14
C ALA A 59 7.21 -30.85 7.11
N CYS A 60 8.30 -30.38 6.50
CA CYS A 60 8.94 -31.08 5.37
C CYS A 60 10.25 -31.80 5.75
N PRO A 61 10.32 -33.13 5.62
CA PRO A 61 11.56 -33.88 5.88
C PRO A 61 12.70 -33.59 4.89
N ASN A 62 12.39 -33.00 3.72
CA ASN A 62 13.37 -32.63 2.70
C ASN A 62 13.04 -31.27 2.07
N THR A 63 13.57 -30.21 2.67
CA THR A 63 13.37 -28.82 2.28
C THR A 63 13.85 -28.48 0.87
N ALA A 64 14.74 -29.29 0.27
CA ALA A 64 15.26 -29.06 -1.08
C ALA A 64 14.24 -29.29 -2.20
N ALA A 65 13.10 -29.93 -1.92
CA ALA A 65 12.04 -30.22 -2.89
C ALA A 65 10.68 -29.57 -2.56
N HIS A 66 10.66 -28.55 -1.68
CA HIS A 66 9.39 -27.98 -1.18
C HIS A 66 8.55 -27.32 -2.29
N PRO A 67 7.29 -27.73 -2.52
CA PRO A 67 6.43 -27.18 -3.56
C PRO A 67 6.28 -25.65 -3.56
N LEU A 68 6.30 -25.00 -2.39
CA LEU A 68 6.22 -23.53 -2.27
C LEU A 68 7.55 -22.81 -2.50
N LEU A 69 8.70 -23.48 -2.37
CA LEU A 69 10.01 -22.89 -2.68
C LEU A 69 10.37 -22.99 -4.16
N VAL A 70 9.65 -23.82 -4.93
CA VAL A 70 9.79 -23.90 -6.39
C VAL A 70 9.42 -22.55 -7.01
N ARG A 71 10.31 -22.01 -7.85
CA ARG A 71 10.00 -20.81 -8.62
C ARG A 71 9.17 -21.14 -9.84
N ARG A 72 8.07 -20.42 -10.00
CA ARG A 72 7.12 -20.53 -11.13
C ARG A 72 6.91 -19.16 -11.74
N ASP A 73 6.45 -19.16 -12.98
CA ASP A 73 6.11 -17.95 -13.70
C ASP A 73 4.64 -17.59 -13.40
N TYR A 74 4.42 -16.31 -13.13
CA TYR A 74 3.11 -15.72 -12.88
C TYR A 74 2.94 -14.51 -13.80
N VAL A 75 1.69 -14.21 -14.16
CA VAL A 75 1.37 -13.00 -14.93
C VAL A 75 0.93 -11.92 -13.95
N ASN A 76 1.61 -10.77 -13.98
CA ASN A 76 1.17 -9.60 -13.23
C ASN A 76 -0.15 -9.10 -13.84
N SER A 77 -1.19 -8.96 -13.01
CA SER A 77 -2.53 -8.57 -13.46
C SER A 77 -2.62 -7.11 -13.92
N MET A 78 -1.71 -6.25 -13.46
CA MET A 78 -1.66 -4.84 -13.83
C MET A 78 -0.77 -4.58 -15.05
N THR A 79 0.44 -5.17 -15.09
CA THR A 79 1.40 -4.90 -16.17
C THR A 79 1.33 -5.90 -17.32
N GLY A 80 0.69 -7.07 -17.10
CA GLY A 80 0.68 -8.18 -18.07
C GLY A 80 2.03 -8.89 -18.23
N GLU A 81 3.07 -8.45 -17.50
CA GLU A 81 4.40 -9.01 -17.58
C GLU A 81 4.48 -10.35 -16.86
N THR A 82 5.34 -11.22 -17.40
CA THR A 82 5.67 -12.49 -16.72
C THR A 82 6.71 -12.22 -15.64
N ILE A 83 6.32 -12.45 -14.39
CA ILE A 83 7.18 -12.35 -13.21
C ILE A 83 7.49 -13.73 -12.64
N ARG A 84 8.72 -13.91 -12.16
CA ARG A 84 9.14 -15.19 -11.57
C ARG A 84 9.13 -15.10 -10.05
N LYS A 85 8.21 -15.82 -9.41
CA LYS A 85 8.02 -15.82 -7.94
C LYS A 85 8.04 -17.26 -7.41
N THR A 86 8.16 -17.39 -6.09
CA THR A 86 8.04 -18.70 -5.42
C THR A 86 6.60 -19.20 -5.47
N GLY A 87 6.41 -20.52 -5.34
CA GLY A 87 5.09 -21.16 -5.27
C GLY A 87 4.20 -20.63 -4.15
N ALA A 88 4.78 -19.95 -3.15
CA ALA A 88 4.05 -19.24 -2.08
C ALA A 88 3.38 -17.93 -2.52
N PHE A 89 3.58 -17.44 -3.75
CA PHE A 89 3.01 -16.18 -4.21
C PHE A 89 1.47 -16.10 -4.18
N PRO A 90 0.70 -17.16 -4.45
CA PRO A 90 -0.76 -17.13 -4.30
C PRO A 90 -1.22 -16.89 -2.85
N ILE A 91 -0.50 -17.44 -1.87
CA ILE A 91 -0.81 -17.26 -0.45
C ILE A 91 -0.61 -15.80 -0.03
N TYR A 92 0.48 -15.17 -0.53
CA TYR A 92 0.69 -13.73 -0.37
C TYR A 92 -0.50 -12.93 -0.92
N ARG A 93 -0.99 -13.26 -2.13
CA ARG A 93 -2.11 -12.55 -2.76
C ARG A 93 -3.40 -12.69 -1.95
N GLU A 94 -3.74 -13.89 -1.51
CA GLU A 94 -4.96 -14.13 -0.72
C GLU A 94 -4.95 -13.33 0.60
N ALA A 95 -3.80 -13.27 1.28
CA ALA A 95 -3.65 -12.50 2.51
C ALA A 95 -3.70 -10.99 2.27
N PHE A 96 -3.00 -10.49 1.24
CA PHE A 96 -3.08 -9.09 0.82
C PHE A 96 -4.53 -8.68 0.52
N ASP A 97 -5.26 -9.53 -0.21
CA ASP A 97 -6.64 -9.25 -0.59
C ASP A 97 -7.60 -9.25 0.59
N ALA A 98 -7.34 -10.05 1.62
CA ALA A 98 -8.14 -10.06 2.84
C ALA A 98 -7.96 -8.74 3.61
N GLU A 99 -6.71 -8.33 3.82
CA GLU A 99 -6.38 -7.09 4.54
C GLU A 99 -6.93 -5.85 3.82
N ALA A 100 -6.75 -5.76 2.49
CA ALA A 100 -7.26 -4.65 1.71
C ALA A 100 -8.80 -4.52 1.82
N ARG A 101 -9.52 -5.64 1.89
CA ARG A 101 -10.98 -5.61 2.09
C ARG A 101 -11.35 -5.18 3.51
N GLU A 102 -10.60 -5.60 4.52
CA GLU A 102 -10.82 -5.18 5.92
C GLU A 102 -10.60 -3.66 6.09
N LEU A 103 -9.65 -3.09 5.35
CA LEU A 103 -9.38 -1.65 5.30
C LEU A 103 -10.38 -0.87 4.41
N GLY A 104 -11.31 -1.56 3.75
CA GLY A 104 -12.38 -0.93 2.97
C GLY A 104 -12.04 -0.63 1.51
N PHE A 105 -10.95 -1.18 0.97
CA PHE A 105 -10.64 -1.06 -0.46
C PHE A 105 -11.58 -1.94 -1.29
N ILE A 106 -12.29 -1.33 -2.24
CA ILE A 106 -13.32 -2.00 -3.07
C ILE A 106 -12.69 -2.70 -4.28
N ASP A 107 -11.73 -2.04 -4.93
CA ASP A 107 -11.00 -2.59 -6.09
C ASP A 107 -9.60 -3.04 -5.68
N VAL A 108 -9.53 -4.22 -5.09
CA VAL A 108 -8.26 -4.82 -4.63
C VAL A 108 -7.34 -5.13 -5.81
N ASP A 109 -7.87 -5.37 -7.01
CA ASP A 109 -7.06 -5.69 -8.20
C ASP A 109 -6.18 -4.49 -8.61
N SER A 110 -6.69 -3.28 -8.43
CA SER A 110 -5.95 -2.04 -8.69
C SER A 110 -4.74 -1.80 -7.76
N LEU A 111 -4.64 -2.55 -6.65
CA LEU A 111 -3.62 -2.37 -5.62
C LEU A 111 -2.42 -3.34 -5.76
N ARG A 112 -2.47 -4.30 -6.69
CA ARG A 112 -1.56 -5.46 -6.76
C ARG A 112 -0.29 -5.25 -7.59
N ALA A 113 0.36 -4.10 -7.47
CA ALA A 113 1.52 -3.70 -8.30
C ALA A 113 2.62 -4.78 -8.42
#